data_AF-A0A447RJL7-F1
#
_entry.id   AF-A0A447RJL7-F1
#
_cell.length_a   1.000
_cell.length_b   1.000
_cell.length_c   1.000
_cell.angle_alpha   90.00
_cell.angle_beta   90.00
_cell.angle_gamma   90.00
#
_symmetry.space_group_name_H-M   'P 1'
#
loop_
_entity.id
_entity.type
_entity.pdbx_description
1 polymer ?
#
loop_
_entity_poly.entity_id
_entity_poly.type
_entity_poly.pdbx_seq_one_letter_code
_entity_poly.pdbx_strand_id
1 'polypeptide(L)' 'MGEVIADDGSPLPIAGTFAGSPSLTVDAVVVPGGDLSALSQSGDARYYLLEAYKHLKPILLAGDARQLTSVLHVPTPG' A
#
# COMPACT_ATOMS: atom_id res chain seq x y z
N MET A 1 -2.88 13.37 -12.65
CA MET A 1 -2.24 13.14 -11.34
C MET A 1 -2.12 14.46 -10.60
N GLY A 2 -1.93 14.44 -9.27
CA GLY A 2 -2.02 15.60 -8.38
C GLY A 2 -1.20 15.38 -7.10
N GLU A 3 -1.67 15.91 -5.98
CA GLU A 3 -0.99 15.86 -4.67
C GLU A 3 -1.93 15.34 -3.58
N VAL A 4 -1.36 14.77 -2.51
CA VAL A 4 -2.05 14.48 -1.25
C VAL A 4 -1.38 15.23 -0.11
N ILE A 5 -2.12 15.54 0.95
CA ILE A 5 -1.58 16.26 2.12
C ILE A 5 -1.32 15.25 3.24
N ALA A 6 -0.10 15.25 3.77
CA ALA A 6 0.28 14.45 4.93
C ALA A 6 -0.30 15.01 6.24
N ASP A 7 -0.16 14.27 7.34
CA ASP A 7 -0.68 14.68 8.66
C ASP A 7 0.02 15.92 9.24
N ASP A 8 1.28 16.15 8.87
CA ASP A 8 2.04 17.36 9.17
C ASP A 8 1.72 18.56 8.26
N GLY A 9 0.78 18.38 7.31
CA GLY A 9 0.36 19.39 6.35
C GLY A 9 1.27 19.51 5.12
N SER A 10 2.32 18.69 5.00
CA SER A 10 3.19 18.71 3.84
C SER A 10 2.50 18.13 2.59
N PRO A 11 2.64 18.76 1.41
CA PRO A 11 2.14 18.22 0.15
C PRO A 11 3.07 17.14 -0.38
N LEU A 12 2.49 16.00 -0.80
CA LEU A 12 3.19 14.88 -1.40
C LEU A 12 2.75 14.72 -2.86
N PRO A 13 3.64 14.98 -3.84
CA PRO A 13 3.31 14.80 -5.25
C PRO A 13 3.19 13.31 -5.61
N ILE A 14 2.15 12.96 -6.36
CA ILE A 14 1.87 11.58 -6.75
C ILE A 14 2.66 11.22 -8.01
N ALA A 15 3.57 10.24 -7.91
CA ALA A 15 4.39 9.79 -9.03
C ALA A 15 3.65 8.88 -10.03
N GLY A 16 2.68 8.10 -9.55
CA GLY A 16 1.98 7.08 -10.34
C GLY A 16 0.71 6.61 -9.64
N THR A 17 -0.23 6.09 -10.43
CA THR A 17 -1.35 5.30 -9.88
C THR A 17 -0.94 3.85 -9.75
N PHE A 18 -1.65 3.06 -8.93
CA PHE A 18 -1.38 1.63 -8.76
C PHE A 18 -1.38 0.86 -10.09
N ALA A 19 -2.35 1.14 -10.97
CA ALA A 19 -2.42 0.53 -12.30
C ALA A 19 -1.36 1.08 -13.28
N GLY A 20 -0.98 2.36 -13.15
CA GLY A 20 0.02 2.99 -14.00
C GLY A 20 1.46 2.62 -13.68
N SER A 21 1.72 2.11 -12.47
CA SER A 21 3.04 1.64 -12.03
C SER A 21 2.87 0.40 -11.14
N PRO A 22 2.49 -0.75 -11.74
CA PRO A 22 2.10 -1.96 -11.01
C PRO A 22 3.26 -2.54 -10.21
N SER A 23 2.96 -3.47 -9.29
CA SER A 23 3.99 -4.02 -8.39
C SER A 23 5.12 -4.67 -9.17
N LEU A 24 4.87 -5.14 -10.40
CA LEU A 24 5.89 -5.67 -11.32
C LEU A 24 7.10 -4.77 -11.52
N THR A 25 6.94 -3.44 -11.41
CA THR A 25 8.02 -2.46 -11.69
C THR A 25 8.85 -2.09 -10.46
N VAL A 26 8.58 -2.66 -9.29
CA VAL A 26 9.30 -2.37 -8.03
C VAL A 26 9.80 -3.65 -7.37
N ASP A 27 10.82 -3.57 -6.51
CA ASP A 27 11.38 -4.74 -5.83
C ASP A 27 10.70 -5.06 -4.48
N ALA A 28 10.04 -4.08 -3.87
CA ALA A 28 9.36 -4.20 -2.58
C ALA A 28 8.19 -3.22 -2.47
N VAL A 29 7.30 -3.45 -1.51
CA VAL A 29 6.14 -2.57 -1.24
C VAL A 29 6.13 -2.12 0.22
N VAL A 30 5.91 -0.82 0.43
CA VAL A 30 5.75 -0.22 1.76
C VAL A 30 4.39 0.46 1.83
N VAL A 31 3.62 0.16 2.87
CA VAL A 31 2.37 0.87 3.20
C VAL A 31 2.57 1.58 4.54
N PRO A 32 2.65 2.93 4.55
CA PRO A 32 2.72 3.69 5.79
C PRO A 32 1.38 3.64 6.55
N GLY A 33 1.42 3.98 7.84
CA GLY A 33 0.20 4.16 8.64
C GLY A 33 -0.58 5.42 8.24
N GLY A 34 -1.65 5.73 8.99
CA GLY A 34 -2.55 6.85 8.71
C GLY A 34 -3.95 6.38 8.33
N ASP A 35 -4.69 7.21 7.57
CA ASP A 35 -6.04 6.84 7.13
C ASP A 35 -6.00 5.85 5.95
N LEU A 36 -6.43 4.62 6.23
CA LEU A 36 -6.44 3.51 5.29
C LEU A 36 -7.83 3.21 4.72
N SER A 37 -8.84 4.04 5.04
CA SER A 37 -10.22 3.85 4.57
C SER A 37 -10.29 3.78 3.04
N ALA A 38 -9.58 4.68 2.36
CA ALA A 38 -9.49 4.73 0.91
C ALA A 38 -8.75 3.51 0.31
N LEU A 39 -7.65 3.07 0.94
CA LEU A 39 -6.87 1.93 0.49
C LEU A 39 -7.62 0.60 0.67
N SER A 40 -8.35 0.45 1.77
CA SER A 40 -9.11 -0.76 2.11
C SER A 40 -10.27 -1.01 1.15
N GLN A 41 -10.84 0.05 0.58
CA GLN A 41 -11.93 -0.01 -0.40
C GLN A 41 -11.43 -0.07 -1.85
N SER A 42 -10.13 0.15 -2.09
CA SER A 42 -9.55 0.15 -3.44
C SER A 42 -9.17 -1.26 -3.89
N GLY A 43 -9.79 -1.72 -4.98
CA GLY A 43 -9.43 -2.98 -5.62
C GLY A 43 -7.98 -3.01 -6.11
N ASP A 44 -7.51 -1.91 -6.70
CA ASP A 44 -6.15 -1.80 -7.22
C ASP A 44 -5.10 -1.85 -6.09
N ALA A 45 -5.33 -1.14 -4.98
CA ALA A 45 -4.41 -1.17 -3.85
C ALA A 45 -4.29 -2.57 -3.23
N ARG A 46 -5.43 -3.27 -3.09
CA ARG A 46 -5.46 -4.66 -2.60
C ARG A 46 -4.77 -5.61 -3.56
N TYR A 47 -5.01 -5.46 -4.86
CA TYR A 47 -4.36 -6.28 -5.87
C TYR A 47 -2.85 -6.02 -5.93
N TYR A 48 -2.40 -4.78 -5.73
CA TYR A 48 -0.98 -4.44 -5.68
C TYR A 48 -0.23 -5.25 -4.60
N LEU A 49 -0.83 -5.37 -3.42
CA LEU A 49 -0.28 -6.18 -2.33
C LEU A 49 -0.28 -7.67 -2.67
N LEU A 50 -1.37 -8.18 -3.25
CA LEU A 50 -1.47 -9.59 -3.66
C LEU A 50 -0.48 -9.94 -4.78
N GLU A 51 -0.28 -9.05 -5.75
CA GLU A 51 0.67 -9.23 -6.84
C GLU A 51 2.11 -9.21 -6.33
N ALA A 52 2.45 -8.28 -5.43
CA ALA A 52 3.76 -8.26 -4.78
C ALA A 52 4.02 -9.53 -3.95
N TYR A 53 3.02 -9.98 -3.19
CA TYR A 53 3.11 -11.18 -2.36
C TYR A 53 3.27 -12.45 -3.19
N LYS A 54 2.50 -12.58 -4.28
CA LYS A 54 2.62 -13.68 -5.24
C LYS A 54 4.02 -13.75 -5.87
N HIS A 55 4.66 -12.60 -6.08
CA HIS A 55 6.02 -12.50 -6.61
C HIS A 55 7.12 -12.55 -5.55
N LEU A 56 6.77 -12.96 -4.32
CA LEU A 56 7.71 -13.13 -3.20
C LEU A 56 8.49 -11.86 -2.85
N LYS A 57 7.89 -10.69 -3.10
CA LYS A 57 8.50 -9.40 -2.79
C LYS A 57 8.37 -9.09 -1.30
N PRO A 58 9.36 -8.43 -0.68
CA PRO A 58 9.21 -7.90 0.66
C PRO A 58 8.05 -6.90 0.74
N ILE A 59 7.22 -7.03 1.77
CA ILE A 59 6.10 -6.12 2.06
C ILE A 59 6.23 -5.62 3.50
N LEU A 60 6.29 -4.30 3.67
CA LEU A 60 6.29 -3.66 4.98
C LEU A 60 4.95 -2.94 5.20
N LEU A 61 4.27 -3.30 6.30
CA LEU A 61 3.03 -2.67 6.75
C LEU A 61 3.31 -1.96 8.10
N ALA A 62 3.34 -0.63 8.09
CA ALA A 62 3.66 0.18 9.27
C ALA A 62 2.40 0.65 10.02
N GLY A 63 2.43 0.59 11.37
CA GLY A 63 1.35 1.08 12.21
C GLY A 63 -0.02 0.47 11.85
N ASP A 64 -0.99 1.34 11.59
CA ASP A 64 -2.37 0.94 11.22
C ASP A 64 -2.42 0.10 9.95
N ALA A 65 -1.42 0.19 9.05
CA ALA A 65 -1.38 -0.60 7.82
C ALA A 65 -1.31 -2.10 8.06
N ARG A 66 -0.96 -2.53 9.28
CA ARG A 66 -1.03 -3.93 9.71
C ARG A 66 -2.43 -4.53 9.54
N GLN A 67 -3.51 -3.75 9.53
CA GLN A 67 -4.85 -4.30 9.24
C GLN A 67 -4.98 -4.90 7.83
N LEU A 68 -4.10 -4.52 6.91
CA LEU A 68 -4.05 -5.07 5.55
C LEU A 68 -3.42 -6.48 5.49
N THR A 69 -2.91 -7.02 6.60
CA THR A 69 -2.52 -8.45 6.68
C THR A 69 -3.66 -9.39 6.30
N SER A 70 -4.90 -8.97 6.58
CA SER A 70 -6.13 -9.68 6.18
C SER A 70 -6.25 -9.87 4.66
N VAL A 71 -5.78 -8.91 3.86
CA VAL A 71 -5.75 -9.00 2.39
C VAL A 71 -4.78 -10.09 1.93
N LEU A 72 -3.63 -10.18 2.60
CA LEU A 72 -2.58 -11.14 2.30
C LEU A 72 -2.83 -12.52 2.91
N HIS A 73 -3.88 -12.67 3.72
CA HIS A 73 -4.17 -13.89 4.49
C HIS A 73 -3.00 -14.34 5.37
N VAL A 74 -2.27 -13.38 5.95
CA VAL A 74 -1.18 -13.65 6.89
C VAL A 74 -1.61 -13.33 8.34
N PRO A 75 -1.13 -14.08 9.35
CA PRO A 75 -1.43 -13.76 10.74
C PRO A 75 -0.96 -12.35 11.09
N THR A 76 -1.76 -11.61 11.85
CA THR A 76 -1.33 -10.31 12.40
C THR A 76 -0.27 -10.58 13.48
N PRO A 77 0.94 -10.01 13.36
CA PRO A 77 1.93 -10.09 14.42
C PRO A 77 1.41 -9.38 15.68
N GLY A 78 1.55 -10.03 16.84
CA GLY A 78 1.20 -9.48 18.15
C GLY A 78 1.99 -8.23 18.52
#